data_AF-A0A8J3H0G1-F1
#
_entry.id   AF-A0A8J3H0G1-F1
#
_cell.length_a   1.000
_cell.length_b   1.000
_cell.length_c   1.000
_cell.angle_alpha   90.00
_cell.angle_beta   90.00
_cell.angle_gamma   90.00
#
_symmetry.space_group_name_H-M   'P 1'
#
loop_
_entity.id
_entity.type
_entity.pdbx_description
1 polymer ?
#
loop_
_entity_poly.entity_id
_entity_poly.type
_entity_poly.pdbx_seq_one_letter_code
_entity_poly.pdbx_strand_id
1 'polypeptide(L)'
;MTNRDDFRATVVRIIAQRAGYRCSNQTCLRPTIGPDGADNSSSIGVAAHITAAAEGGPRYDPTLTSDERAAAENGIWLCQTCSRLVDTDVASHSIDQLREWKTLAEMRAYLGTRGFAIVASRSFKKLEDKMPNLVAEMRKDLSENPFIREFIVGSNRWSYNGDPNNPIFHYYFEDHDNLKPMLRVMQNYGAIIDTTHNKVDRFQLTEEFAEYLQLPI
;
A
#
# COMPACT_ATOMS: atom_id res chain seq x y z
N MET A 1 43.17 -2.78 -0.01
CA MET A 1 42.01 -1.89 0.10
C MET A 1 41.13 -2.18 -1.10
N THR A 2 40.05 -2.91 -0.91
CA THR A 2 39.15 -3.30 -2.01
C THR A 2 38.42 -2.06 -2.52
N ASN A 3 38.54 -1.83 -3.83
CA ASN A 3 38.08 -0.63 -4.53
C ASN A 3 36.54 -0.66 -4.64
N ARG A 4 35.85 -0.26 -3.57
CA ARG A 4 34.39 -0.27 -3.50
C ARG A 4 33.85 1.05 -4.04
N ASP A 5 32.99 0.98 -5.06
CA ASP A 5 32.41 2.14 -5.74
C ASP A 5 31.26 2.75 -4.92
N ASP A 6 31.59 3.26 -3.73
CA ASP A 6 30.61 3.84 -2.80
C ASP A 6 30.07 5.19 -3.29
N PHE A 7 28.81 5.47 -2.96
CA PHE A 7 28.17 6.73 -3.30
C PHE A 7 28.85 7.92 -2.60
N ARG A 8 29.13 8.98 -3.37
CA ARG A 8 29.51 10.27 -2.80
C ARG A 8 28.37 10.85 -1.97
N ALA A 9 28.67 11.66 -0.95
CA ALA A 9 27.67 12.27 -0.07
C ALA A 9 26.59 13.06 -0.84
N THR A 10 26.94 13.69 -1.96
CA THR A 10 25.98 14.37 -2.85
C THR A 10 24.98 13.41 -3.48
N VAL A 11 25.45 12.25 -3.96
CA VAL A 11 24.61 11.19 -4.55
C VAL A 11 23.69 10.58 -3.50
N VAL A 12 24.21 10.29 -2.29
CA VAL A 12 23.41 9.82 -1.15
C VAL A 12 22.26 10.78 -0.85
N ARG A 13 22.54 12.09 -0.81
CA ARG A 13 21.51 13.11 -0.57
C ARG A 13 20.46 13.16 -1.68
N ILE A 14 20.87 13.05 -2.94
CA ILE A 14 19.94 13.01 -4.09
C ILE A 14 19.00 11.80 -3.95
N ILE A 15 19.54 10.61 -3.69
CA ILE A 15 18.75 9.38 -3.52
C ILE A 15 17.72 9.56 -2.38
N ALA A 16 18.14 10.11 -1.24
CA ALA A 16 17.27 10.37 -0.11
C ALA A 16 16.14 11.37 -0.42
N GLN A 17 16.50 12.50 -1.06
CA GLN A 17 15.56 13.56 -1.40
C GLN A 17 14.51 13.09 -2.41
N ARG A 18 14.93 12.33 -3.44
CA ARG A 18 14.02 11.76 -4.44
C ARG A 18 13.02 10.79 -3.82
N ALA A 19 13.42 10.03 -2.81
CA ALA A 19 12.53 9.15 -2.05
C ALA A 19 11.72 9.88 -0.96
N GLY A 20 11.85 11.20 -0.82
CA GLY A 20 11.18 12.00 0.20
C GLY A 20 11.58 11.61 1.63
N TYR A 21 12.83 11.15 1.84
CA TYR A 21 13.32 10.62 3.10
C TYR A 21 12.41 9.54 3.73
N ARG A 22 11.81 8.69 2.89
CA ARG A 22 11.03 7.52 3.30
C ARG A 22 11.60 6.25 2.70
N CYS A 23 11.53 5.15 3.45
CA CYS A 23 12.01 3.85 2.99
C CYS A 23 11.28 3.44 1.70
N SER A 24 12.04 3.10 0.64
CA SER A 24 11.48 2.69 -0.65
C SER A 24 10.83 1.30 -0.65
N ASN A 25 11.05 0.49 0.39
CA ASN A 25 10.34 -0.78 0.52
C ASN A 25 8.83 -0.53 0.69
N GLN A 26 8.04 -1.09 -0.23
CA GLN A 26 6.60 -0.85 -0.38
C GLN A 26 5.75 -1.28 0.82
N THR A 27 6.26 -2.18 1.67
CA THR A 27 5.58 -2.59 2.91
C THR A 27 6.06 -1.84 4.14
N CYS A 28 7.17 -1.10 4.05
CA CYS A 28 7.77 -0.39 5.17
C CYS A 28 7.36 1.09 5.21
N LEU A 29 7.65 1.85 4.15
CA LEU A 29 7.24 3.26 3.96
C LEU A 29 7.58 4.27 5.06
N ARG A 30 8.31 3.85 6.10
CA ARG A 30 8.56 4.67 7.29
C ARG A 30 9.41 5.89 6.94
N PRO A 31 9.13 7.06 7.55
CA PRO A 31 10.07 8.17 7.58
C PRO A 31 11.42 7.68 8.08
N THR A 32 12.49 8.13 7.44
CA THR A 32 13.86 7.76 7.82
C THR A 32 14.63 8.91 8.43
N ILE A 33 14.05 10.11 8.50
CA ILE A 33 14.65 11.28 9.15
C ILE A 33 13.64 11.89 10.11
N GLY A 34 14.14 12.43 11.22
CA GLY A 34 13.35 13.13 12.22
C GLY A 34 14.25 13.97 13.13
N PRO A 35 13.69 14.70 14.10
CA PRO A 35 14.49 15.41 15.10
C PRO A 35 15.28 14.43 15.97
N ASP A 36 16.38 14.89 16.57
CA ASP A 36 17.01 14.22 17.69
C ASP A 36 16.64 14.89 19.02
N GLY A 37 17.30 14.49 20.12
CA GLY A 37 17.06 15.07 21.44
C GLY A 37 17.65 16.48 21.64
N ALA A 38 18.32 17.02 20.63
CA ALA A 38 18.83 18.38 20.57
C ALA A 38 18.16 19.13 19.41
N ASP A 39 18.70 20.29 19.00
CA ASP A 39 18.20 21.07 17.85
C ASP A 39 18.74 20.56 16.49
N ASN A 40 18.94 19.25 16.35
CA ASN A 40 19.48 18.61 15.14
C ASN A 40 18.52 17.55 14.59
N SER A 41 18.91 16.92 13.47
CA SER A 41 18.17 15.82 12.84
C SER A 41 18.90 14.48 13.00
N SER A 42 18.16 13.42 13.28
CA SER A 42 18.63 12.03 13.20
C SER A 42 18.08 11.32 11.96
N SER A 43 18.89 10.45 11.35
CA SER A 43 18.48 9.63 10.20
C SER A 43 18.79 8.16 10.43
N ILE A 44 17.81 7.30 10.12
CA ILE A 44 17.95 5.84 10.03
C ILE A 44 17.97 5.35 8.57
N GLY A 45 18.04 6.28 7.62
CA GLY A 45 18.06 5.99 6.18
C GLY A 45 19.47 5.84 5.65
N VAL A 46 19.62 4.96 4.66
CA VAL A 46 20.87 4.66 3.95
C VAL A 46 20.60 4.57 2.45
N ALA A 47 21.57 5.01 1.64
CA ALA A 47 21.57 4.74 0.21
C ALA A 47 22.17 3.35 -0.01
N ALA A 48 21.34 2.41 -0.44
CA ALA A 48 21.76 1.07 -0.78
C ALA A 48 21.97 0.95 -2.29
N HIS A 49 22.94 0.13 -2.71
CA HIS A 49 23.15 -0.20 -4.10
C HIS A 49 22.13 -1.25 -4.56
N ILE A 50 21.49 -1.03 -5.71
CA ILE A 50 20.62 -2.02 -6.35
C ILE A 50 21.46 -3.20 -6.86
N THR A 51 22.52 -2.91 -7.62
CA THR A 51 23.60 -3.85 -7.96
C THR A 51 24.87 -3.47 -7.21
N ALA A 52 25.57 -4.44 -6.60
CA ALA A 52 26.68 -4.16 -5.69
C ALA A 52 27.76 -3.21 -6.24
N ALA A 53 28.34 -2.43 -5.32
CA ALA A 53 29.44 -1.49 -5.54
C ALA A 53 30.79 -2.13 -5.90
N ALA A 54 30.90 -3.46 -5.78
CA ALA A 54 32.12 -4.21 -6.02
C ALA A 54 31.79 -5.67 -6.35
N GLU A 55 32.73 -6.32 -7.03
CA GLU A 55 32.66 -7.75 -7.33
C GLU A 55 32.50 -8.59 -6.06
N GLY A 56 31.72 -9.67 -6.16
CA GLY A 56 31.39 -10.55 -5.03
C GLY A 56 30.29 -10.03 -4.10
N GLY A 57 29.77 -8.82 -4.33
CA GLY A 57 28.62 -8.29 -3.59
C GLY A 57 27.26 -8.76 -4.14
N PRO A 58 26.17 -8.50 -3.40
CA PRO A 58 24.81 -8.82 -3.81
C PRO A 58 24.44 -8.26 -5.19
N ARG A 59 23.92 -9.09 -6.09
CA ARG A 59 23.46 -8.68 -7.43
C ARG A 59 24.53 -7.89 -8.21
N TYR A 60 25.81 -8.20 -8.05
CA TYR A 60 26.87 -7.52 -8.80
C TYR A 60 26.65 -7.67 -10.30
N ASP A 61 26.73 -6.55 -11.02
CA ASP A 61 26.63 -6.50 -12.48
C ASP A 61 28.02 -6.11 -13.05
N PRO A 62 28.72 -7.04 -13.71
CA PRO A 62 30.04 -6.78 -14.27
C PRO A 62 30.01 -5.86 -15.49
N THR A 63 28.83 -5.59 -16.07
CA THR A 63 28.70 -4.75 -17.25
C THR A 63 28.72 -3.25 -16.93
N LEU A 64 28.47 -2.89 -15.67
CA LEU A 64 28.50 -1.50 -15.22
C LEU A 64 29.93 -0.99 -15.06
N THR A 65 30.14 0.28 -15.40
CA THR A 65 31.34 1.04 -15.06
C THR A 65 31.34 1.44 -13.57
N SER A 66 32.51 1.86 -13.06
CA SER A 66 32.63 2.38 -11.69
C SER A 66 31.73 3.60 -11.46
N ASP A 67 31.66 4.51 -12.45
CA ASP A 67 30.81 5.69 -12.38
C ASP A 67 29.32 5.32 -12.36
N GLU A 68 28.88 4.34 -13.17
CA GLU A 68 27.50 3.84 -13.16
C GLU A 68 27.15 3.13 -11.84
N ARG A 69 28.09 2.35 -11.27
CA ARG A 69 27.88 1.72 -9.96
C ARG A 69 27.70 2.76 -8.85
N ALA A 70 28.41 3.87 -8.92
CA ALA A 70 28.32 4.98 -7.98
C ALA A 70 27.27 6.06 -8.34
N ALA A 71 26.45 5.84 -9.37
CA ALA A 71 25.43 6.79 -9.81
C ALA A 71 24.12 6.66 -9.02
N ALA A 72 23.33 7.74 -8.97
CA ALA A 72 22.05 7.77 -8.25
C ALA A 72 21.01 6.78 -8.82
N GLU A 73 21.16 6.45 -10.10
CA GLU A 73 20.35 5.49 -10.85
C GLU A 73 20.48 4.08 -10.26
N ASN A 74 21.69 3.69 -9.82
CA ASN A 74 21.96 2.43 -9.13
C ASN A 74 21.65 2.49 -7.61
N GLY A 75 21.17 3.63 -7.11
CA GLY A 75 20.88 3.83 -5.70
C GLY A 75 19.40 3.71 -5.36
N ILE A 76 19.08 3.08 -4.23
CA ILE A 76 17.75 3.05 -3.62
C ILE A 76 17.83 3.53 -2.16
N TRP A 77 16.86 4.35 -1.72
CA TRP A 77 16.80 4.82 -0.34
C TRP A 77 16.07 3.82 0.54
N LEU A 78 16.75 3.23 1.53
CA LEU A 78 16.16 2.27 2.46
C LEU A 78 16.45 2.67 3.90
N CYS A 79 15.62 2.24 4.82
CA CYS A 79 16.02 2.28 6.23
C CYS A 79 17.07 1.19 6.51
N GLN A 80 17.88 1.34 7.56
CA GLN A 80 18.93 0.38 7.93
C GLN A 80 18.44 -1.09 7.97
N THR A 81 17.26 -1.33 8.54
CA THR A 81 16.63 -2.66 8.60
C THR A 81 16.35 -3.25 7.21
N CYS A 82 15.69 -2.49 6.33
CA CYS A 82 15.35 -2.96 4.99
C CYS A 82 16.60 -3.09 4.10
N SER A 83 17.59 -2.21 4.26
CA SER A 83 18.87 -2.34 3.54
C SER A 83 19.58 -3.64 3.87
N ARG A 84 19.61 -4.03 5.15
CA ARG A 84 20.19 -5.33 5.54
C ARG A 84 19.38 -6.51 5.02
N LEU A 85 18.05 -6.40 5.03
CA LEU A 85 17.15 -7.46 4.53
C LEU A 85 17.41 -7.79 3.06
N VAL A 86 17.46 -6.77 2.19
CA VAL A 86 17.65 -6.98 0.74
C VAL A 86 19.03 -7.54 0.39
N ASP A 87 20.05 -7.27 1.21
CA ASP A 87 21.40 -7.80 1.01
C ASP A 87 21.57 -9.22 1.55
N THR A 88 20.85 -9.57 2.61
CA THR A 88 20.91 -10.92 3.22
C THR A 88 20.07 -11.92 2.43
N ASP A 89 18.91 -11.50 1.93
CA ASP A 89 18.01 -12.35 1.15
C ASP A 89 17.95 -11.88 -0.31
N VAL A 90 19.04 -12.14 -1.03
CA VAL A 90 19.17 -11.77 -2.45
C VAL A 90 18.18 -12.52 -3.33
N ALA A 91 17.82 -13.76 -2.98
CA ALA A 91 16.92 -14.60 -3.76
C ALA A 91 15.50 -14.02 -3.81
N SER A 92 15.01 -13.46 -2.70
CA SER A 92 13.69 -12.83 -2.64
C SER A 92 13.65 -11.38 -3.14
N HIS A 93 14.82 -10.75 -3.36
CA HIS A 93 14.94 -9.33 -3.70
C HIS A 93 15.77 -9.13 -4.97
N SER A 94 15.10 -9.27 -6.12
CA SER A 94 15.71 -9.11 -7.45
C SER A 94 16.03 -7.64 -7.78
N ILE A 95 16.90 -7.44 -8.78
CA ILE A 95 17.24 -6.10 -9.31
C ILE A 95 15.98 -5.36 -9.76
N ASP A 96 15.10 -6.03 -10.51
CA ASP A 96 13.88 -5.42 -11.06
C ASP A 96 12.92 -4.99 -9.96
N GLN A 97 12.77 -5.80 -8.92
CA GLN A 97 11.94 -5.43 -7.76
C GLN A 97 12.48 -4.19 -7.04
N LEU A 98 13.81 -4.09 -6.85
CA LEU A 98 14.40 -2.91 -6.22
C LEU A 98 14.28 -1.66 -7.10
N ARG A 99 14.39 -1.80 -8.43
CA ARG A 99 14.11 -0.70 -9.38
C ARG A 99 12.66 -0.26 -9.34
N GLU A 100 11.71 -1.20 -9.26
CA GLU A 100 10.29 -0.92 -9.07
C GLU A 100 10.05 -0.15 -7.76
N TRP A 101 10.65 -0.62 -6.65
CA TRP A 101 10.55 0.04 -5.34
C TRP A 101 11.07 1.48 -5.37
N LYS A 102 12.20 1.71 -6.04
CA LYS A 102 12.75 3.05 -6.27
C LYS A 102 11.73 3.92 -7.02
N THR A 103 11.24 3.46 -8.17
CA THR A 103 10.27 4.19 -9.00
C THR A 103 9.02 4.57 -8.21
N LEU A 104 8.40 3.62 -7.51
CA LEU A 104 7.21 3.85 -6.70
C LEU A 104 7.47 4.81 -5.53
N ALA A 105 8.65 4.75 -4.92
CA ALA A 105 9.03 5.67 -3.85
C ALA A 105 9.22 7.11 -4.33
N GLU A 106 9.85 7.29 -5.50
CA GLU A 106 10.04 8.60 -6.10
C GLU A 106 8.69 9.19 -6.59
N MET A 107 7.81 8.36 -7.17
CA MET A 107 6.44 8.75 -7.50
C MET A 107 5.64 9.15 -6.25
N ARG A 108 5.78 8.39 -5.16
CA ARG A 108 5.14 8.72 -3.88
C ARG A 108 5.60 10.09 -3.35
N ALA A 109 6.90 10.35 -3.37
CA ALA A 109 7.44 11.64 -2.96
C ALA A 109 6.90 12.77 -3.84
N TYR A 110 6.89 12.57 -5.16
CA TYR A 110 6.34 13.52 -6.13
C TYR A 110 4.84 13.81 -5.94
N LEU A 111 4.02 12.80 -5.66
CA LEU A 111 2.60 13.00 -5.39
C LEU A 111 2.38 13.69 -4.02
N GLY A 112 3.22 13.37 -3.04
CA GLY A 112 3.20 14.01 -1.73
C GLY A 112 3.47 15.53 -1.79
N THR A 113 4.39 15.98 -2.65
CA THR A 113 4.63 17.44 -2.83
C THR A 113 3.45 18.16 -3.47
N ARG A 114 2.53 17.44 -4.09
CA ARG A 114 1.28 17.96 -4.67
C ARG A 114 0.08 17.84 -3.71
N GLY A 115 0.31 17.40 -2.48
CA GLY A 115 -0.73 17.26 -1.46
C GLY A 115 -1.54 15.97 -1.51
N PHE A 116 -1.16 15.00 -2.37
CA PHE A 116 -1.83 13.70 -2.39
C PHE A 116 -1.29 12.77 -1.30
N ALA A 117 -2.18 12.15 -0.53
CA ALA A 117 -1.82 11.10 0.41
C ALA A 117 -1.80 9.74 -0.31
N ILE A 118 -0.62 9.13 -0.41
CA ILE A 118 -0.48 7.73 -0.89
C ILE A 118 -0.64 6.80 0.30
N VAL A 119 -1.83 6.21 0.42
CA VAL A 119 -2.09 5.12 1.37
C VAL A 119 -1.76 3.79 0.71
N ALA A 120 -1.11 2.88 1.43
CA ALA A 120 -1.03 1.49 1.01
C ALA A 120 -2.48 0.95 0.99
N SER A 121 -3.09 0.86 -0.19
CA SER A 121 -4.42 0.27 -0.32
C SER A 121 -4.34 -1.16 0.16
N ARG A 122 -5.08 -1.50 1.22
CA ARG A 122 -5.24 -2.90 1.59
C ARG A 122 -5.94 -3.57 0.42
N SER A 123 -5.32 -4.61 -0.16
CA SER A 123 -5.88 -5.30 -1.32
C SER A 123 -7.28 -5.84 -1.00
N PHE A 124 -8.27 -5.45 -1.80
CA PHE A 124 -9.62 -6.01 -1.70
C PHE A 124 -9.66 -7.51 -1.98
N LYS A 125 -8.67 -8.06 -2.70
CA LYS A 125 -8.53 -9.52 -2.80
C LYS A 125 -8.29 -10.18 -1.46
N LYS A 126 -7.41 -9.61 -0.62
CA LYS A 126 -7.21 -10.09 0.76
C LYS A 126 -8.42 -9.86 1.67
N LEU A 127 -9.32 -8.93 1.33
CA LEU A 127 -10.59 -8.75 2.02
C LEU A 127 -11.56 -9.87 1.61
N GLU A 128 -11.67 -10.12 0.31
CA GLU A 128 -12.49 -11.21 -0.26
C GLU A 128 -12.10 -12.56 0.33
N ASP A 129 -10.80 -12.88 0.41
CA ASP A 129 -10.31 -14.13 1.02
C ASP A 129 -10.76 -14.31 2.48
N LYS A 130 -11.06 -13.21 3.20
CA LYS A 130 -11.51 -13.24 4.62
C LYS A 130 -13.02 -13.41 4.76
N MET A 131 -13.80 -12.99 3.77
CA MET A 131 -15.27 -13.01 3.80
C MET A 131 -15.84 -13.34 2.41
N PRO A 132 -15.48 -14.51 1.84
CA PRO A 132 -15.75 -14.80 0.43
C PRO A 132 -17.25 -14.82 0.12
N ASN A 133 -18.08 -15.31 1.05
CA ASN A 133 -19.53 -15.38 0.86
C ASN A 133 -20.18 -13.99 0.82
N LEU A 134 -19.83 -13.11 1.77
CA LEU A 134 -20.35 -11.73 1.80
C LEU A 134 -19.91 -10.94 0.57
N VAL A 135 -18.64 -11.04 0.18
CA VAL A 135 -18.13 -10.35 -1.02
C VAL A 135 -18.76 -10.90 -2.30
N ALA A 136 -18.99 -12.21 -2.39
CA ALA A 136 -19.68 -12.81 -3.53
C ALA A 136 -21.14 -12.36 -3.65
N GLU A 137 -21.84 -12.22 -2.52
CA GLU A 137 -23.20 -11.67 -2.51
C GLU A 137 -23.22 -10.21 -2.95
N MET A 138 -22.36 -9.35 -2.35
CA MET A 138 -22.22 -7.95 -2.77
C MET A 138 -21.87 -7.81 -4.26
N ARG A 139 -21.03 -8.71 -4.78
CA ARG A 139 -20.68 -8.76 -6.20
C ARG A 139 -21.89 -9.03 -7.08
N LYS A 140 -22.73 -9.99 -6.69
CA LYS A 140 -23.97 -10.32 -7.41
C LYS A 140 -24.96 -9.15 -7.35
N ASP A 141 -25.16 -8.57 -6.18
CA ASP A 141 -26.08 -7.45 -6.00
C ASP A 141 -25.69 -6.24 -6.87
N LEU A 142 -24.40 -5.94 -6.92
CA LEU A 142 -23.86 -4.84 -7.71
C LEU A 142 -23.87 -5.12 -9.21
N SER A 143 -23.74 -6.38 -9.65
CA SER A 143 -23.88 -6.72 -11.06
C SER A 143 -25.32 -6.58 -11.55
N GLU A 144 -26.30 -6.85 -10.69
CA GLU A 144 -27.72 -6.66 -10.97
C GLU A 144 -28.14 -5.18 -10.87
N ASN A 145 -27.52 -4.41 -9.97
CA ASN A 145 -27.85 -3.00 -9.71
C ASN A 145 -26.58 -2.10 -9.61
N PRO A 146 -25.97 -1.75 -10.75
CA PRO A 146 -24.62 -1.16 -10.79
C PRO A 146 -24.49 0.26 -10.22
N PHE A 147 -25.60 0.96 -9.96
CA PHE A 147 -25.61 2.32 -9.42
C PHE A 147 -25.90 2.40 -7.92
N ILE A 148 -26.27 1.28 -7.28
CA ILE A 148 -26.51 1.27 -5.83
C ILE A 148 -25.16 1.21 -5.12
N ARG A 149 -25.03 2.02 -4.06
CA ARG A 149 -23.85 2.02 -3.16
C ARG A 149 -24.22 1.85 -1.71
N GLU A 150 -25.44 2.21 -1.34
CA GLU A 150 -25.90 2.11 0.04
C GLU A 150 -26.43 0.71 0.35
N PHE A 151 -26.17 0.27 1.58
CA PHE A 151 -26.78 -0.91 2.13
C PHE A 151 -27.05 -0.75 3.63
N ILE A 152 -28.01 -1.52 4.13
CA ILE A 152 -28.27 -1.65 5.56
C ILE A 152 -28.03 -3.09 6.01
N VAL A 153 -27.78 -3.24 7.32
CA VAL A 153 -27.69 -4.56 7.94
C VAL A 153 -28.68 -4.71 9.09
N GLY A 154 -29.26 -5.89 9.21
CA GLY A 154 -30.32 -6.14 10.19
C GLY A 154 -30.69 -7.61 10.33
N SER A 155 -31.73 -7.90 11.10
CA SER A 155 -32.32 -9.24 11.14
C SER A 155 -33.36 -9.36 10.03
N ASN A 156 -33.37 -10.50 9.32
CA ASN A 156 -34.38 -10.81 8.30
C ASN A 156 -35.81 -10.96 8.84
N ARG A 157 -35.98 -10.90 10.17
CA ARG A 157 -37.27 -10.96 10.86
C ARG A 157 -38.07 -9.66 10.79
N TRP A 158 -37.45 -8.57 10.33
CA TRP A 158 -38.08 -7.26 10.26
C TRP A 158 -37.88 -6.67 8.87
N SER A 159 -38.94 -6.03 8.36
CA SER A 159 -38.88 -5.30 7.10
C SER A 159 -38.49 -3.85 7.37
N TYR A 160 -37.51 -3.36 6.60
CA TYR A 160 -37.15 -1.95 6.60
C TYR A 160 -38.04 -1.19 5.62
N ASN A 161 -38.79 -0.20 6.13
CA ASN A 161 -39.62 0.67 5.31
C ASN A 161 -38.75 1.79 4.72
N GLY A 162 -38.14 1.54 3.56
CA GLY A 162 -37.26 2.47 2.84
C GLY A 162 -37.99 3.39 1.86
N ASP A 163 -37.24 4.33 1.27
CA ASP A 163 -37.72 5.15 0.15
C ASP A 163 -37.71 4.32 -1.14
N PRO A 164 -38.86 4.11 -1.81
CA PRO A 164 -38.93 3.35 -3.06
C PRO A 164 -38.09 3.94 -4.20
N ASN A 165 -37.78 5.24 -4.15
CA ASN A 165 -36.97 5.90 -5.18
C ASN A 165 -35.47 5.86 -4.89
N ASN A 166 -35.06 5.36 -3.72
CA ASN A 166 -33.66 5.22 -3.33
C ASN A 166 -33.38 3.77 -2.92
N PRO A 167 -33.23 2.85 -3.89
CA PRO A 167 -32.99 1.45 -3.60
C PRO A 167 -31.62 1.27 -2.92
N ILE A 168 -31.59 0.39 -1.92
CA ILE A 168 -30.40 0.05 -1.12
C ILE A 168 -30.30 -1.47 -1.01
N PHE A 169 -29.10 -2.01 -0.79
CA PHE A 169 -28.95 -3.44 -0.50
C PHE A 169 -29.26 -3.75 0.97
N HIS A 170 -29.56 -5.02 1.24
CA HIS A 170 -29.93 -5.51 2.57
C HIS A 170 -29.15 -6.78 2.87
N TYR A 171 -28.28 -6.75 3.87
CA TYR A 171 -27.56 -7.95 4.34
C TYR A 171 -28.00 -8.33 5.75
N TYR A 172 -28.22 -9.62 5.97
CA TYR A 172 -28.83 -10.09 7.21
C TYR A 172 -27.85 -10.79 8.15
N PHE A 173 -28.07 -10.63 9.45
CA PHE A 173 -27.26 -11.30 10.49
C PHE A 173 -27.40 -12.82 10.44
N GLU A 174 -28.51 -13.33 9.91
CA GLU A 174 -28.78 -14.76 9.77
C GLU A 174 -28.04 -15.40 8.59
N ASP A 175 -27.61 -14.62 7.59
CA ASP A 175 -26.92 -15.13 6.40
C ASP A 175 -25.39 -15.12 6.55
N HIS A 176 -24.86 -14.27 7.45
CA HIS A 176 -23.41 -14.09 7.65
C HIS A 176 -23.03 -14.10 9.13
N ASP A 177 -22.30 -15.14 9.53
CA ASP A 177 -21.67 -15.20 10.86
C ASP A 177 -20.73 -14.01 11.06
N ASN A 178 -20.88 -13.30 12.19
CA ASN A 178 -20.04 -12.15 12.53
C ASN A 178 -20.13 -10.97 11.54
N LEU A 179 -21.28 -10.74 10.90
CA LEU A 179 -21.47 -9.64 9.95
C LEU A 179 -20.98 -8.29 10.49
N LYS A 180 -21.33 -7.90 11.73
CA LYS A 180 -20.87 -6.63 12.32
C LYS A 180 -19.33 -6.53 12.41
N PRO A 181 -18.61 -7.50 13.00
CA PRO A 181 -17.15 -7.55 12.92
C PRO A 181 -16.58 -7.53 11.49
N MET A 182 -17.21 -8.22 10.53
CA MET A 182 -16.78 -8.21 9.13
C MET A 182 -16.86 -6.80 8.54
N LEU A 183 -17.96 -6.08 8.75
CA LEU A 183 -18.12 -4.70 8.29
C LEU A 183 -17.05 -3.77 8.89
N ARG A 184 -16.69 -3.97 10.17
CA ARG A 184 -15.58 -3.22 10.78
C ARG A 184 -14.25 -3.48 10.07
N VAL A 185 -14.00 -4.72 9.63
CA VAL A 185 -12.82 -5.05 8.82
C VAL A 185 -12.91 -4.40 7.45
N MET A 186 -14.06 -4.41 6.79
CA MET A 186 -14.28 -3.74 5.51
C MET A 186 -13.99 -2.23 5.58
N GLN A 187 -14.44 -1.55 6.65
CA GLN A 187 -14.10 -0.14 6.91
C GLN A 187 -12.58 0.07 7.00
N ASN A 188 -11.87 -0.80 7.71
CA ASN A 188 -10.40 -0.72 7.83
C ASN A 188 -9.67 -0.96 6.51
N TYR A 189 -10.31 -1.64 5.56
CA TYR A 189 -9.84 -1.82 4.19
C TYR A 189 -10.22 -0.68 3.26
N GLY A 190 -11.01 0.29 3.73
CA GLY A 190 -11.55 1.36 2.89
C GLY A 190 -12.58 0.85 1.88
N ALA A 191 -13.19 -0.31 2.12
CA ALA A 191 -14.19 -0.90 1.24
C ALA A 191 -15.58 -0.27 1.43
N ILE A 192 -15.87 0.18 2.66
CA ILE A 192 -17.14 0.79 3.03
C ILE A 192 -16.96 1.97 3.98
N ILE A 193 -17.92 2.89 3.98
CA ILE A 193 -18.05 4.03 4.88
C ILE A 193 -19.32 3.83 5.70
N ASP A 194 -19.26 4.11 7.00
CA ASP A 194 -20.46 4.11 7.86
C ASP A 194 -21.21 5.44 7.69
N THR A 195 -22.48 5.34 7.32
CA THR A 195 -23.37 6.46 7.05
C THR A 195 -24.61 6.43 7.98
N THR A 196 -24.51 5.73 9.11
CA THR A 196 -25.58 5.58 10.09
C THR A 196 -26.01 6.92 10.65
N HIS A 197 -27.29 7.26 10.46
CA HIS A 197 -27.90 8.51 10.95
C HIS A 197 -29.16 8.28 11.79
N ASN A 198 -29.56 7.02 11.99
CA ASN A 198 -30.69 6.62 12.82
C ASN A 198 -30.35 5.28 13.53
N LYS A 199 -31.36 4.53 14.00
CA LYS A 199 -31.15 3.25 14.71
C LYS A 199 -30.89 2.04 13.79
N VAL A 200 -30.66 2.27 12.50
CA VAL A 200 -30.40 1.22 11.51
C VAL A 200 -28.96 1.39 11.03
N ASP A 201 -28.14 0.35 11.23
CA ASP A 201 -26.75 0.32 10.77
C ASP A 201 -26.74 0.44 9.23
N ARG A 202 -26.16 1.54 8.73
CA ARG A 202 -26.13 1.89 7.29
C ARG A 202 -24.69 2.14 6.84
N PHE A 203 -24.38 1.63 5.66
CA PHE A 203 -23.06 1.75 5.06
C PHE A 203 -23.15 2.10 3.58
N GLN A 204 -22.07 2.64 3.04
CA GLN A 204 -21.90 2.93 1.62
C GLN A 204 -20.62 2.25 1.10
N LEU A 205 -20.71 1.54 -0.03
CA LEU A 205 -19.55 1.02 -0.77
C LEU A 205 -18.71 2.20 -1.30
N THR A 206 -17.39 2.12 -1.17
CA THR A 206 -16.49 3.07 -1.86
C THR A 206 -16.43 2.75 -3.34
N GLU A 207 -16.11 3.73 -4.19
CA GLU A 207 -16.00 3.49 -5.64
C GLU A 207 -14.88 2.50 -5.97
N GLU A 208 -13.76 2.56 -5.25
CA GLU A 208 -12.66 1.62 -5.45
C GLU A 208 -13.09 0.17 -5.17
N PHE A 209 -13.95 -0.05 -4.17
CA PHE A 209 -14.45 -1.38 -3.86
C PHE A 209 -15.56 -1.82 -4.83
N ALA A 210 -16.45 -0.90 -5.24
CA ALA A 210 -17.45 -1.17 -6.26
C ALA A 210 -16.82 -1.58 -7.60
N GLU A 211 -15.78 -0.87 -8.05
CA GLU A 211 -15.00 -1.21 -9.24
C GLU A 211 -14.35 -2.60 -9.11
N TYR A 212 -13.78 -2.90 -7.93
CA TYR A 212 -13.23 -4.24 -7.65
C TYR A 212 -14.29 -5.36 -7.75
N LEU A 213 -15.50 -5.11 -7.25
CA LEU A 213 -16.62 -6.06 -7.37
C LEU A 213 -17.08 -6.24 -8.83
N GLN A 214 -16.83 -5.29 -9.72
CA GLN A 214 -17.20 -5.40 -11.14
C GLN A 214 -16.11 -6.03 -12.02
N LEU A 215 -14.91 -6.30 -11.47
CA LEU A 215 -13.88 -7.02 -12.19
C LEU A 215 -14.34 -8.42 -12.61
N PRO A 216 -13.98 -8.90 -13.81
CA PRO A 216 -14.23 -10.28 -14.22
C PRO A 216 -13.49 -11.25 -13.29
N ILE A 217 -14.18 -12.34 -12.89
CA ILE A 217 -13.65 -13.44 -12.07
C ILE A 217 -12.93 -14.46 -12.97
#